data_AF-A0A672FJR2-F1
#
_entry.id   AF-A0A672FJR2-F1
#
_cell.length_a   1.000
_cell.length_b   1.000
_cell.length_c   1.000
_cell.angle_alpha   90.00
_cell.angle_beta   90.00
_cell.angle_gamma   90.00
#
_symmetry.space_group_name_H-M   'P 1'
#
loop_
_entity.id
_entity.type
_entity.pdbx_description
1 polymer ?
#
loop_
_entity_poly.entity_id
_entity_poly.type
_entity_poly.pdbx_seq_one_letter_code
_entity_poly.pdbx_strand_id
1 'polypeptide(L)'
;MTLGVDASKVQFSQLQALTPATREHKLTYIYTALSKPVDLPGIHEFTAMGRLNHRMIDYFDSTNQEKVPRQDWMKDRLPEDYWKKGTQSMKDKQQWFKDRIDDLMKRMNQSDDDVHVLQWLQGCEGKHQDDGSLKFVRGMDMYNYDGDDFLSYDNEHQVWVAAVSAAEPFKRQRDNVRVLEYTKNYLERECMDWLSKFSAYGEKQLRDANPPDVFIYATPSRKPEILVLRCMATGFYSKDIVLQIRRNGRVLEPADGLETTGVRPNEDETFQRRDWVEILKSDPEFMRMFCVPDRTIDESNETPDDSSTGVMVGTVVGIVVGAGLIAVLLGVLCKKGILTPPCGGKEGHGVLA
;
A
#
# COMPACT_ATOMS: atom_id res chain seq x y z
N MET A 1 21.07 37.46 13.39
CA MET A 1 22.08 37.16 12.36
C MET A 1 21.88 35.72 11.94
N THR A 2 21.24 35.51 10.80
CA THR A 2 21.13 34.22 10.12
C THR A 2 22.51 33.91 9.53
N LEU A 3 23.28 33.05 10.18
CA LEU A 3 24.51 32.51 9.60
C LEU A 3 24.11 31.33 8.72
N GLY A 4 23.90 31.59 7.43
CA GLY A 4 23.75 30.55 6.43
C GLY A 4 25.09 29.86 6.23
N VAL A 5 25.17 28.57 6.53
CA VAL A 5 26.30 27.73 6.16
C VAL A 5 26.02 27.20 4.76
N ASP A 6 26.87 27.56 3.81
CA ASP A 6 26.82 27.11 2.42
C ASP A 6 27.00 25.59 2.36
N ALA A 7 25.97 24.89 1.89
CA ALA A 7 25.91 23.42 1.83
C ALA A 7 26.71 22.81 0.66
N SER A 8 27.47 23.60 -0.10
CA SER A 8 28.08 23.18 -1.37
C SER A 8 29.40 22.40 -1.28
N LYS A 9 29.89 22.01 -0.09
CA LYS A 9 31.15 21.24 0.05
C LYS A 9 31.07 20.16 1.13
N VAL A 10 30.36 19.06 0.85
CA VAL A 10 30.52 17.81 1.59
C VAL A 10 31.20 16.79 0.67
N GLN A 11 32.47 16.51 0.96
CA GLN A 11 33.26 15.50 0.26
C GLN A 11 32.85 14.12 0.80
N PHE A 12 32.12 13.34 0.01
CA PHE A 12 31.76 11.96 0.32
C PHE A 12 33.05 11.13 0.49
N SER A 13 33.34 10.70 1.72
CA SER A 13 34.39 9.71 1.97
C SER A 13 33.85 8.62 2.88
N GLN A 14 33.86 7.40 2.31
CA GLN A 14 33.73 6.08 2.92
C GLN A 14 32.50 5.83 3.82
N LEU A 15 31.43 5.33 3.19
CA LEU A 15 30.38 4.57 3.86
C LEU A 15 30.84 3.13 4.05
N GLN A 16 30.75 2.62 5.28
CA GLN A 16 30.82 1.19 5.55
C GLN A 16 29.54 0.55 5.01
N ALA A 17 29.69 -0.49 4.19
CA ALA A 17 28.57 -1.26 3.67
C ALA A 17 27.81 -1.92 4.83
N LEU A 18 26.65 -1.35 5.17
CA LEU A 18 25.65 -2.07 5.96
C LEU A 18 25.08 -3.18 5.08
N THR A 19 25.00 -4.39 5.62
CA THR A 19 24.39 -5.57 4.97
C THR A 19 23.05 -5.20 4.32
N PRO A 20 22.76 -5.64 3.09
CA PRO A 20 21.50 -5.35 2.45
C PRO A 20 20.36 -5.89 3.32
N ALA A 21 19.52 -4.98 3.81
CA ALA A 21 18.30 -5.37 4.51
C ALA A 21 17.48 -6.23 3.55
N THR A 22 17.18 -7.48 3.92
CA THR A 22 16.28 -8.29 3.11
C THR A 22 14.94 -7.57 2.97
N ARG A 23 14.67 -7.02 1.80
CA ARG A 23 13.57 -6.08 1.60
C ARG A 23 12.26 -6.84 1.47
N GLU A 24 11.37 -6.63 2.42
CA GLU A 24 9.98 -7.09 2.36
C GLU A 24 9.15 -6.04 1.63
N HIS A 25 8.35 -6.50 0.69
CA HIS A 25 7.44 -5.69 -0.10
C HIS A 25 6.01 -6.11 0.18
N LYS A 26 5.11 -5.15 0.16
CA LYS A 26 3.71 -5.34 0.51
C LYS A 26 2.81 -4.57 -0.42
N LEU A 27 1.79 -5.23 -0.96
CA LEU A 27 0.72 -4.59 -1.72
C LEU A 27 -0.58 -4.79 -0.95
N THR A 28 -1.24 -3.69 -0.62
CA THR A 28 -2.51 -3.72 0.10
C THR A 28 -3.51 -2.75 -0.48
N TYR A 29 -4.77 -3.18 -0.53
CA TYR A 29 -5.92 -2.35 -0.82
C TYR A 29 -6.73 -2.20 0.45
N ILE A 30 -7.06 -0.95 0.80
CA ILE A 30 -7.88 -0.60 1.95
C ILE A 30 -9.17 0.00 1.41
N TYR A 31 -10.28 -0.59 1.82
CA TYR A 31 -11.62 -0.08 1.56
C TYR A 31 -12.23 0.37 2.88
N THR A 32 -12.91 1.51 2.89
CA THR A 32 -13.62 2.01 4.06
C THR A 32 -14.97 2.54 3.62
N ALA A 33 -16.03 2.12 4.28
CA ALA A 33 -17.38 2.61 4.06
C ALA A 33 -18.02 3.07 5.36
N LEU A 34 -18.83 4.12 5.27
CA LEU A 34 -19.63 4.68 6.36
C LEU A 34 -21.10 4.30 6.16
N SER A 35 -21.86 4.10 7.24
CA SER A 35 -23.31 3.84 7.18
C SER A 35 -24.09 5.02 6.64
N LYS A 36 -23.61 6.24 6.91
CA LYS A 36 -24.23 7.49 6.49
C LYS A 36 -23.17 8.57 6.24
N PRO A 37 -23.49 9.61 5.45
CA PRO A 37 -22.61 10.75 5.25
C PRO A 37 -22.24 11.40 6.58
N VAL A 38 -21.01 11.91 6.65
CA VAL A 38 -20.60 12.84 7.70
C VAL A 38 -20.23 14.16 7.02
N ASP A 39 -20.79 15.26 7.50
CA ASP A 39 -20.56 16.61 6.95
C ASP A 39 -19.20 17.16 7.40
N LEU A 40 -18.12 16.44 7.06
CA LEU A 40 -16.74 16.79 7.37
C LEU A 40 -15.91 16.84 6.09
N PRO A 41 -15.14 17.93 5.84
CA PRO A 41 -14.32 18.05 4.65
C PRO A 41 -13.33 16.89 4.51
N GLY A 42 -13.28 16.29 3.32
CA GLY A 42 -12.36 15.20 2.98
C GLY A 42 -12.78 13.82 3.49
N ILE A 43 -13.94 13.69 4.14
CA ILE A 43 -14.50 12.40 4.52
C ILE A 43 -15.59 12.03 3.51
N HIS A 44 -15.49 10.82 2.97
CA HIS A 44 -16.41 10.30 1.96
C HIS A 44 -17.10 9.04 2.50
N GLU A 45 -18.34 8.80 2.09
CA GLU A 45 -19.09 7.59 2.46
C GLU A 45 -18.39 6.30 2.05
N PHE A 46 -17.62 6.33 0.97
CA PHE A 46 -16.78 5.21 0.57
C PHE A 46 -15.44 5.72 0.03
N THR A 47 -14.37 5.07 0.46
CA THR A 47 -13.03 5.26 -0.08
C THR A 47 -12.37 3.92 -0.36
N ALA A 48 -11.52 3.90 -1.40
CA ALA A 48 -10.65 2.79 -1.69
C ALA A 48 -9.25 3.31 -2.03
N MET A 49 -8.22 2.69 -1.47
CA MET A 49 -6.84 3.07 -1.76
C MET A 49 -5.93 1.84 -1.88
N GLY A 50 -5.16 1.79 -2.96
CA GLY A 50 -4.04 0.86 -3.11
C GLY A 50 -2.78 1.45 -2.48
N ARG A 51 -2.01 0.62 -1.81
CA ARG A 51 -0.72 0.98 -1.21
C ARG A 51 0.35 -0.03 -1.58
N LEU A 52 1.46 0.47 -2.09
CA LEU A 52 2.71 -0.28 -2.27
C LEU A 52 3.67 0.13 -1.17
N ASN A 53 3.99 -0.82 -0.29
CA ASN A 53 4.68 -0.62 0.96
C ASN A 53 3.98 0.45 1.80
N HIS A 54 4.53 1.66 1.85
CA HIS A 54 3.98 2.77 2.62
C HIS A 54 3.30 3.84 1.76
N ARG A 55 3.43 3.76 0.43
CA ARG A 55 2.99 4.79 -0.52
C ARG A 55 1.63 4.46 -1.11
N MET A 56 0.76 5.46 -1.21
CA MET A 56 -0.49 5.32 -1.93
C MET A 56 -0.20 5.26 -3.43
N ILE A 57 -0.76 4.30 -4.15
CA ILE A 57 -0.54 4.13 -5.59
C ILE A 57 -1.76 4.48 -6.43
N ASP A 58 -2.95 4.27 -5.88
CA ASP A 58 -4.22 4.69 -6.45
C ASP A 58 -5.21 5.07 -5.35
N TYR A 59 -6.24 5.80 -5.75
CA TYR A 59 -7.29 6.29 -4.86
C TYR A 59 -8.64 6.35 -5.58
N PHE A 60 -9.71 6.14 -4.83
CA PHE A 60 -11.10 6.32 -5.25
C PHE A 60 -11.91 6.84 -4.05
N ASP A 61 -12.86 7.73 -4.31
CA ASP A 61 -13.86 8.17 -3.33
C ASP A 61 -15.26 8.24 -3.95
N SER A 62 -16.28 8.17 -3.09
CA SER A 62 -17.69 8.15 -3.51
C SER A 62 -18.18 9.47 -4.13
N THR A 63 -17.45 10.56 -3.97
CA THR A 63 -17.80 11.89 -4.52
C THR A 63 -17.33 12.04 -5.96
N ASN A 64 -16.05 11.75 -6.22
CA ASN A 64 -15.43 11.83 -7.54
C ASN A 64 -15.75 10.60 -8.41
N GLN A 65 -15.96 9.44 -7.78
CA GLN A 65 -16.34 8.19 -8.44
C GLN A 65 -15.41 7.75 -9.58
N GLU A 66 -14.12 8.06 -9.46
CA GLU A 66 -13.08 7.69 -10.41
C GLU A 66 -11.85 7.15 -9.68
N LYS A 67 -11.32 6.03 -10.16
CA LYS A 67 -10.07 5.47 -9.66
C LYS A 67 -8.91 6.22 -10.31
N VAL A 68 -8.18 7.01 -9.52
CA VAL A 68 -7.11 7.87 -10.01
C VAL A 68 -5.72 7.37 -9.58
N PRO A 69 -4.68 7.53 -10.43
CA PRO A 69 -3.30 7.28 -10.07
C PRO A 69 -2.79 8.29 -9.04
N ARG A 70 -1.99 7.81 -8.09
CA ARG A 70 -1.24 8.65 -7.14
C ARG A 70 0.27 8.65 -7.40
N GLN A 71 0.75 7.78 -8.28
CA GLN A 71 2.16 7.76 -8.69
C GLN A 71 2.28 7.94 -10.20
N ASP A 72 3.30 8.67 -10.64
CA ASP A 72 3.48 8.98 -12.07
C ASP A 72 3.68 7.73 -12.92
N TRP A 73 4.43 6.75 -12.43
CA TRP A 73 4.61 5.48 -13.14
C TRP A 73 3.30 4.72 -13.37
N MET A 74 2.27 4.92 -12.54
CA MET A 74 0.96 4.30 -12.75
C MET A 74 0.31 4.87 -14.02
N LYS A 75 0.41 6.19 -14.23
CA LYS A 75 -0.10 6.89 -15.42
C LYS A 75 0.60 6.39 -16.67
N ASP A 76 1.93 6.28 -16.59
CA ASP A 76 2.77 5.98 -17.76
C ASP A 76 2.75 4.50 -18.17
N ARG A 77 2.59 3.58 -17.20
CA ARG A 77 2.78 2.14 -17.42
C ARG A 77 1.49 1.34 -17.49
N LEU A 78 0.36 1.88 -17.03
CA LEU A 78 -0.90 1.15 -16.99
C LEU A 78 -1.85 1.63 -18.09
N PRO A 79 -2.42 0.69 -18.87
CA PRO A 79 -3.29 1.04 -19.98
C PRO A 79 -4.61 1.65 -19.49
N GLU A 80 -5.29 2.40 -20.35
CA GLU A 80 -6.57 3.07 -20.03
C GLU A 80 -7.64 2.08 -19.55
N ASP A 81 -7.67 0.85 -20.07
CA ASP A 81 -8.65 -0.15 -19.69
C ASP A 81 -8.47 -0.66 -18.25
N TYR A 82 -7.25 -0.63 -17.70
CA TYR A 82 -6.99 -0.91 -16.28
C TYR A 82 -7.76 0.08 -15.39
N TRP A 83 -7.72 1.36 -15.75
CA TRP A 83 -8.40 2.42 -15.00
C TRP A 83 -9.92 2.34 -15.13
N LYS A 84 -10.44 2.14 -16.35
CA LYS A 84 -11.89 1.99 -16.59
C LYS A 84 -12.47 0.80 -15.81
N LYS A 85 -11.82 -0.37 -15.91
CA LYS A 85 -12.23 -1.58 -15.17
C LYS A 85 -12.08 -1.39 -13.66
N GLY A 86 -11.00 -0.75 -13.22
CA GLY A 86 -10.76 -0.41 -11.83
C GLY A 86 -11.85 0.48 -11.24
N THR A 87 -12.22 1.56 -11.94
CA THR A 87 -13.31 2.47 -11.55
C THR A 87 -14.64 1.74 -11.42
N GLN A 88 -15.00 0.90 -12.39
CA GLN A 88 -16.24 0.12 -12.31
C GLN A 88 -16.22 -0.84 -11.11
N SER A 89 -15.09 -1.54 -10.89
CA SER A 89 -14.91 -2.43 -9.74
C SER A 89 -15.06 -1.69 -8.41
N MET A 90 -14.57 -0.44 -8.30
CA MET A 90 -14.75 0.36 -7.08
C MET A 90 -16.21 0.78 -6.87
N LYS A 91 -16.95 1.11 -7.93
CA LYS A 91 -18.40 1.41 -7.86
C LYS A 91 -19.21 0.19 -7.41
N ASP A 92 -18.88 -0.98 -7.95
CA ASP A 92 -19.54 -2.24 -7.56
C ASP A 92 -19.25 -2.58 -6.09
N LYS A 93 -18.00 -2.36 -5.63
CA LYS A 93 -17.62 -2.51 -4.22
C LYS A 93 -18.34 -1.50 -3.33
N GLN A 94 -18.44 -0.23 -3.72
CA GLN A 94 -19.17 0.79 -2.97
C GLN A 94 -20.61 0.35 -2.69
N GLN A 95 -21.32 -0.13 -3.72
CA GLN A 95 -22.69 -0.64 -3.53
C GLN A 95 -22.71 -1.87 -2.63
N TRP A 96 -21.78 -2.81 -2.80
CA TRP A 96 -21.66 -3.97 -1.93
C TRP A 96 -21.45 -3.59 -0.47
N PHE A 97 -20.60 -2.59 -0.19
CA PHE A 97 -20.35 -2.11 1.17
C PHE A 97 -21.61 -1.49 1.79
N LYS A 98 -22.35 -0.69 1.02
CA LYS A 98 -23.61 -0.08 1.47
C LYS A 98 -24.62 -1.14 1.90
N ASP A 99 -24.91 -2.09 1.01
CA ASP A 99 -25.84 -3.20 1.31
C ASP A 99 -25.37 -3.98 2.55
N ARG A 100 -24.05 -4.04 2.75
CA ARG A 100 -23.45 -4.83 3.81
C ARG A 100 -23.44 -4.19 5.17
N ILE A 101 -23.20 -2.89 5.25
CA ILE A 101 -23.33 -2.13 6.48
C ILE A 101 -24.79 -2.19 6.97
N ASP A 102 -25.77 -1.98 6.10
CA ASP A 102 -27.20 -2.04 6.44
C ASP A 102 -27.59 -3.39 7.06
N ASP A 103 -27.05 -4.47 6.51
CA ASP A 103 -27.25 -5.84 6.99
C ASP A 103 -26.57 -6.10 8.33
N LEU A 104 -25.39 -5.51 8.56
CA LEU A 104 -24.64 -5.66 9.81
C LEU A 104 -25.31 -4.90 10.95
N MET A 105 -25.70 -3.65 10.73
CA MET A 105 -26.40 -2.83 11.73
C MET A 105 -27.64 -3.53 12.25
N LYS A 106 -28.45 -4.12 11.36
CA LYS A 106 -29.64 -4.91 11.76
C LYS A 106 -29.28 -6.12 12.61
N ARG A 107 -28.20 -6.84 12.28
CA ARG A 107 -27.76 -8.03 13.05
C ARG A 107 -27.19 -7.66 14.41
N MET A 108 -26.58 -6.49 14.51
CA MET A 108 -26.01 -5.95 15.73
C MET A 108 -27.05 -5.18 16.57
N ASN A 109 -28.31 -5.11 16.12
CA ASN A 109 -29.37 -4.31 16.73
C ASN A 109 -29.00 -2.83 16.92
N GLN A 110 -28.25 -2.26 15.97
CA GLN A 110 -27.86 -0.86 15.97
C GLN A 110 -28.89 0.01 15.22
N SER A 111 -29.09 1.24 15.70
CA SER A 111 -29.93 2.24 15.04
C SER A 111 -29.11 3.08 14.06
N ASP A 112 -29.78 3.96 13.32
CA ASP A 112 -29.13 4.93 12.43
C ASP A 112 -28.76 6.24 13.15
N ASP A 113 -28.75 6.25 14.49
CA ASP A 113 -28.41 7.46 15.27
C ASP A 113 -26.91 7.75 15.22
N ASP A 114 -26.08 6.69 15.21
CA ASP A 114 -24.62 6.77 15.10
C ASP A 114 -24.12 6.45 13.69
N VAL A 115 -22.85 6.78 13.42
CA VAL A 115 -22.17 6.42 12.17
C VAL A 115 -21.41 5.13 12.42
N HIS A 116 -21.66 4.12 11.59
CA HIS A 116 -20.94 2.85 11.62
C HIS A 116 -19.94 2.76 10.47
N VAL A 117 -18.85 2.03 10.69
CA VAL A 117 -17.74 1.93 9.75
C VAL A 117 -17.45 0.46 9.44
N LEU A 118 -17.46 0.09 8.17
CA LEU A 118 -16.95 -1.21 7.71
C LEU A 118 -15.68 -0.99 6.89
N GLN A 119 -14.61 -1.66 7.28
CA GLN A 119 -13.33 -1.62 6.59
C GLN A 119 -12.96 -3.01 6.06
N TRP A 120 -12.24 -3.03 4.95
CA TRP A 120 -11.68 -4.25 4.37
C TRP A 120 -10.24 -3.98 3.95
N LEU A 121 -9.30 -4.76 4.51
CA LEU A 121 -7.92 -4.83 4.06
C LEU A 121 -7.73 -6.11 3.24
N GLN A 122 -7.27 -5.98 2.00
CA GLN A 122 -6.88 -7.11 1.16
C GLN A 122 -5.49 -6.92 0.57
N GLY A 123 -4.63 -7.94 0.55
CA GLY A 123 -3.30 -7.80 -0.01
C GLY A 123 -2.36 -8.97 0.29
N CYS A 124 -1.09 -8.79 -0.05
CA CYS A 124 -0.05 -9.79 0.10
C CYS A 124 1.28 -9.15 0.49
N GLU A 125 2.14 -9.98 1.05
CA GLU A 125 3.49 -9.64 1.45
C GLU A 125 4.47 -10.64 0.81
N GLY A 126 5.55 -10.11 0.25
CA GLY A 126 6.56 -10.87 -0.46
C GLY A 126 7.97 -10.42 -0.09
N LYS A 127 8.91 -11.37 -0.12
CA LYS A 127 10.32 -11.11 0.19
C LYS A 127 11.19 -11.33 -1.04
N HIS A 128 12.03 -10.35 -1.36
CA HIS A 128 13.01 -10.49 -2.45
C HIS A 128 13.94 -11.67 -2.17
N GLN A 129 14.19 -12.47 -3.20
CA GLN A 129 15.20 -13.51 -3.23
C GLN A 129 16.43 -13.01 -4.00
N ASP A 130 17.55 -13.69 -3.85
CA ASP A 130 18.82 -13.33 -4.50
C ASP A 130 18.73 -13.38 -6.04
N ASP A 131 17.80 -14.16 -6.59
CA ASP A 131 17.53 -14.27 -8.03
C ASP A 131 16.61 -13.16 -8.57
N GLY A 132 16.23 -12.19 -7.72
CA GLY A 132 15.33 -11.09 -8.06
C GLY A 132 13.83 -11.44 -8.02
N SER A 133 13.47 -12.70 -7.73
CA SER A 133 12.07 -13.10 -7.58
C SER A 133 11.48 -12.69 -6.21
N LEU A 134 10.15 -12.63 -6.13
CA LEU A 134 9.43 -12.44 -4.88
C LEU A 134 8.91 -13.76 -4.35
N LYS A 135 9.33 -14.14 -3.15
CA LYS A 135 8.77 -15.27 -2.42
C LYS A 135 7.58 -14.79 -1.57
N PHE A 136 6.43 -15.45 -1.72
CA PHE A 136 5.26 -15.18 -0.89
C PHE A 136 5.57 -15.42 0.59
N VAL A 137 5.17 -14.47 1.43
CA VAL A 137 5.30 -14.54 2.89
C VAL A 137 3.94 -14.80 3.53
N ARG A 138 2.93 -13.96 3.21
CA ARG A 138 1.56 -14.11 3.72
C ARG A 138 0.56 -13.28 2.92
N GLY A 139 -0.71 -13.68 2.96
CA GLY A 139 -1.86 -12.91 2.51
C GLY A 139 -2.51 -12.15 3.67
N MET A 140 -3.24 -11.10 3.34
CA MET A 140 -4.08 -10.36 4.26
C MET A 140 -5.45 -10.23 3.62
N ASP A 141 -6.49 -10.70 4.29
CA ASP A 141 -7.89 -10.49 3.88
C ASP A 141 -8.73 -10.38 5.15
N MET A 142 -9.02 -9.15 5.58
CA MET A 142 -9.58 -8.87 6.91
C MET A 142 -10.63 -7.78 6.84
N TYR A 143 -11.71 -7.98 7.59
CA TYR A 143 -12.80 -7.04 7.79
C TYR A 143 -12.77 -6.54 9.22
N ASN A 144 -12.96 -5.23 9.38
CA ASN A 144 -13.13 -4.56 10.66
C ASN A 144 -14.45 -3.80 10.68
N TYR A 145 -15.15 -3.82 11.81
CA TYR A 145 -16.43 -3.14 12.00
C TYR A 145 -16.35 -2.25 13.24
N ASP A 146 -16.64 -0.95 13.08
CA ASP A 146 -16.50 0.08 14.12
C ASP A 146 -15.12 0.11 14.81
N GLY A 147 -14.08 -0.29 14.08
CA GLY A 147 -12.69 -0.32 14.54
C GLY A 147 -12.25 -1.66 15.14
N ASP A 148 -13.19 -2.58 15.43
CA ASP A 148 -12.91 -3.89 15.99
C ASP A 148 -12.72 -4.96 14.91
N ASP A 149 -11.98 -6.02 15.22
CA ASP A 149 -11.85 -7.19 14.35
C ASP A 149 -13.21 -7.87 14.14
N PHE A 150 -13.55 -8.16 12.88
CA PHE A 150 -14.85 -8.76 12.52
C PHE A 150 -14.68 -10.14 11.88
N LEU A 151 -13.91 -10.23 10.80
CA LEU A 151 -13.69 -11.47 10.05
C LEU A 151 -12.33 -11.45 9.34
N SER A 152 -11.52 -12.50 9.48
CA SER A 152 -10.19 -12.56 8.86
C SER A 152 -9.89 -13.90 8.20
N TYR A 153 -9.10 -13.91 7.14
CA TYR A 153 -8.61 -15.12 6.51
C TYR A 153 -7.36 -15.65 7.23
N ASP A 154 -7.42 -16.90 7.69
CA ASP A 154 -6.29 -17.64 8.24
C ASP A 154 -5.51 -18.30 7.09
N ASN A 155 -4.30 -17.81 6.84
CA ASN A 155 -3.44 -18.30 5.77
C ASN A 155 -2.95 -19.74 6.02
N GLU A 156 -2.72 -20.12 7.28
CA GLU A 156 -2.16 -21.42 7.64
C GLU A 156 -3.20 -22.53 7.47
N HIS A 157 -4.41 -22.28 7.99
CA HIS A 157 -5.50 -23.25 7.95
C HIS A 157 -6.40 -23.10 6.72
N GLN A 158 -6.22 -22.04 5.94
CA GLN A 158 -6.96 -21.74 4.71
C GLN A 158 -8.48 -21.59 4.93
N VAL A 159 -8.87 -20.99 6.04
CA VAL A 159 -10.27 -20.82 6.45
C VAL A 159 -10.52 -19.38 6.92
N TRP A 160 -11.79 -18.96 6.95
CA TRP A 160 -12.15 -17.69 7.57
C TRP A 160 -12.35 -17.84 9.07
N VAL A 161 -11.95 -16.84 9.85
CA VAL A 161 -12.10 -16.80 11.30
C VAL A 161 -13.02 -15.64 11.64
N ALA A 162 -14.13 -15.93 12.31
CA ALA A 162 -15.06 -14.94 12.82
C ALA A 162 -14.60 -14.49 14.21
N ALA A 163 -14.37 -13.19 14.39
CA ALA A 163 -14.00 -12.63 15.68
C ALA A 163 -15.22 -12.43 16.59
N VAL A 164 -16.40 -12.23 15.98
CA VAL A 164 -17.68 -12.04 16.67
C VAL A 164 -18.77 -12.92 16.08
N SER A 165 -19.78 -13.26 16.87
CA SER A 165 -20.90 -14.11 16.43
C SER A 165 -21.68 -13.52 15.25
N ALA A 166 -21.74 -12.19 15.14
CA ALA A 166 -22.37 -11.50 14.02
C ALA A 166 -21.66 -11.71 12.67
N ALA A 167 -20.39 -12.14 12.68
CA ALA A 167 -19.61 -12.46 11.48
C ALA A 167 -19.87 -13.89 10.96
N GLU A 168 -20.49 -14.78 11.75
CA GLU A 168 -20.76 -16.16 11.37
C GLU A 168 -21.53 -16.33 10.04
N PRO A 169 -22.57 -15.53 9.74
CA PRO A 169 -23.24 -15.61 8.44
C PRO A 169 -22.32 -15.28 7.25
N PHE A 170 -21.40 -14.33 7.43
CA PHE A 170 -20.41 -14.02 6.40
C PHE A 170 -19.37 -15.11 6.26
N LYS A 171 -18.86 -15.60 7.39
CA LYS A 171 -17.93 -16.73 7.43
C LYS A 171 -18.46 -17.91 6.61
N ARG A 172 -19.72 -18.30 6.81
CA ARG A 172 -20.35 -19.40 6.02
C ARG A 172 -20.40 -19.14 4.51
N GLN A 173 -20.60 -17.89 4.08
CA GLN A 173 -20.55 -17.53 2.66
C GLN A 173 -19.12 -17.60 2.12
N ARG A 174 -18.16 -17.17 2.92
CA ARG A 174 -16.74 -17.08 2.59
C ARG A 174 -16.02 -18.43 2.64
N ASP A 175 -16.48 -19.35 3.50
CA ASP A 175 -16.00 -20.74 3.60
C ASP A 175 -16.55 -21.65 2.50
N ASN A 176 -17.33 -21.13 1.56
CA ASN A 176 -17.66 -21.90 0.37
C ASN A 176 -16.36 -22.26 -0.37
N VAL A 177 -16.19 -23.54 -0.73
CA VAL A 177 -14.96 -24.06 -1.36
C VAL A 177 -14.48 -23.20 -2.53
N ARG A 178 -15.38 -22.77 -3.42
CA ARG A 178 -15.02 -21.94 -4.57
C ARG A 178 -14.52 -20.55 -4.16
N VAL A 179 -15.04 -20.00 -3.07
CA VAL A 179 -14.64 -18.69 -2.53
C VAL A 179 -13.29 -18.79 -1.83
N LEU A 180 -13.06 -19.87 -1.08
CA LEU A 180 -11.75 -20.15 -0.45
C LEU A 180 -10.65 -20.31 -1.50
N GLU A 181 -10.89 -21.10 -2.56
CA GLU A 181 -9.95 -21.27 -3.67
C GLU A 181 -9.65 -19.94 -4.37
N TYR A 182 -10.68 -19.12 -4.60
CA TYR A 182 -10.52 -17.79 -5.17
C TYR A 182 -9.70 -16.87 -4.28
N THR A 183 -10.01 -16.78 -2.98
CA THR A 183 -9.27 -15.98 -2.01
C THR A 183 -7.81 -16.40 -1.97
N LYS A 184 -7.53 -17.71 -1.89
CA LYS A 184 -6.16 -18.24 -1.93
C LYS A 184 -5.43 -17.82 -3.21
N ASN A 185 -6.03 -18.07 -4.38
CA ASN A 185 -5.41 -17.75 -5.67
C ASN A 185 -5.14 -16.24 -5.81
N TYR A 186 -6.05 -15.39 -5.33
CA TYR A 186 -5.84 -13.95 -5.32
C TYR A 186 -4.64 -13.56 -4.45
N LEU A 187 -4.59 -14.03 -3.20
CA LEU A 187 -3.56 -13.63 -2.23
C LEU A 187 -2.17 -14.18 -2.59
N GLU A 188 -2.08 -15.45 -2.97
CA GLU A 188 -0.79 -16.12 -3.22
C GLU A 188 -0.23 -15.89 -4.63
N ARG A 189 -1.08 -15.58 -5.61
CA ARG A 189 -0.67 -15.46 -7.03
C ARG A 189 -0.95 -14.08 -7.60
N GLU A 190 -2.23 -13.71 -7.76
CA GLU A 190 -2.56 -12.46 -8.47
C GLU A 190 -1.99 -11.23 -7.78
N CYS A 191 -2.08 -11.17 -6.45
CA CYS A 191 -1.51 -10.08 -5.68
C CYS A 191 0.03 -10.07 -5.78
N MET A 192 0.68 -11.23 -5.75
CA MET A 192 2.15 -11.34 -5.88
C MET A 192 2.63 -10.91 -7.27
N ASP A 193 1.89 -11.25 -8.33
CA ASP A 193 2.18 -10.81 -9.70
C ASP A 193 2.11 -9.27 -9.80
N TRP A 194 1.06 -8.66 -9.22
CA TRP A 194 0.94 -7.20 -9.14
C TRP A 194 2.01 -6.56 -8.25
N LEU A 195 2.32 -7.16 -7.10
CA LEU A 195 3.36 -6.69 -6.19
C LEU A 195 4.72 -6.65 -6.88
N SER A 196 5.07 -7.71 -7.63
CA SER A 196 6.30 -7.76 -8.42
C SER A 196 6.33 -6.64 -9.47
N LYS A 197 5.26 -6.54 -10.26
CA LYS A 197 5.15 -5.55 -11.35
C LYS A 197 5.24 -4.11 -10.83
N PHE A 198 4.49 -3.79 -9.78
CA PHE A 198 4.48 -2.44 -9.20
C PHE A 198 5.77 -2.11 -8.46
N SER A 199 6.41 -3.09 -7.81
CA SER A 199 7.73 -2.88 -7.20
C SER A 199 8.77 -2.51 -8.26
N ALA A 200 8.83 -3.22 -9.39
CA ALA A 200 9.74 -2.90 -10.48
C ALA A 200 9.52 -1.48 -11.06
N TYR A 201 8.27 -1.03 -11.17
CA TYR A 201 7.94 0.32 -11.64
C TYR A 201 8.32 1.39 -10.62
N GLY A 202 7.98 1.17 -9.35
CA GLY A 202 8.26 2.11 -8.26
C GLY A 202 9.74 2.25 -7.94
N GLU A 203 10.51 1.16 -8.03
CA GLU A 203 11.96 1.18 -7.81
C GLU A 203 12.69 2.07 -8.82
N LYS A 204 12.29 2.06 -10.09
CA LYS A 204 12.86 2.96 -11.08
C LYS A 204 12.66 4.42 -10.68
N GLN A 205 11.44 4.78 -10.28
CA GLN A 205 11.13 6.14 -9.81
C GLN A 205 11.95 6.51 -8.56
N LEU A 206 12.20 5.55 -7.66
CA LEU A 206 13.00 5.78 -6.45
C LEU A 206 14.49 5.96 -6.75
N ARG A 207 15.05 5.21 -7.71
CA ARG A 207 16.44 5.38 -8.16
C ARG A 207 16.66 6.75 -8.79
N ASP A 208 15.67 7.22 -9.55
CA ASP A 208 15.73 8.50 -10.25
C ASP A 208 15.34 9.69 -9.35
N ALA A 209 14.95 9.45 -8.08
CA ALA A 209 14.50 10.49 -7.17
C ALA A 209 15.67 11.35 -6.63
N ASN A 210 15.39 12.65 -6.47
CA ASN A 210 16.34 13.58 -5.85
C ASN A 210 16.67 13.17 -4.40
N PRO A 211 17.89 13.46 -3.91
CA PRO A 211 18.20 13.32 -2.49
C PRO A 211 17.27 14.17 -1.64
N PRO A 212 17.04 13.79 -0.36
CA PRO A 212 16.33 14.67 0.55
C PRO A 212 17.05 16.01 0.68
N ASP A 213 16.27 17.08 0.81
CA ASP A 213 16.78 18.35 1.27
C ASP A 213 17.12 18.24 2.75
N VAL A 214 18.35 18.62 3.12
CA VAL A 214 18.85 18.54 4.49
C VAL A 214 19.21 19.92 5.02
N PHE A 215 18.62 20.27 6.15
CA PHE A 215 18.83 21.54 6.84
C PHE A 215 19.38 21.29 8.24
N ILE A 216 20.46 21.98 8.59
CA ILE A 216 21.02 21.99 9.94
C ILE A 216 20.95 23.42 10.51
N TYR A 217 20.40 23.56 11.71
CA TYR A 217 20.25 24.87 12.37
C TYR A 217 20.20 24.74 13.89
N ALA A 218 20.63 25.79 14.60
CA ALA A 218 20.59 25.85 16.06
C ALA A 218 19.65 26.95 16.54
N THR A 219 18.86 26.67 17.58
CA THR A 219 18.03 27.69 18.26
C THR A 219 18.42 27.79 19.74
N PRO A 220 18.24 28.94 20.40
CA PRO A 220 18.35 29.03 21.86
C PRO A 220 17.39 28.06 22.55
N SER A 221 17.83 27.45 23.66
CA SER A 221 16.96 26.75 24.61
C SER A 221 16.44 27.73 25.68
N ARG A 222 15.63 27.22 26.62
CA ARG A 222 15.19 27.99 27.80
C ARG A 222 16.35 28.39 28.71
N LYS A 223 17.44 27.61 28.67
CA LYS A 223 18.69 27.89 29.38
C LYS A 223 19.63 28.71 28.48
N PRO A 224 20.07 29.91 28.90
CA PRO A 224 20.88 30.82 28.08
C PRO A 224 22.19 30.21 27.56
N GLU A 225 22.76 29.24 28.27
CA GLU A 225 23.99 28.54 27.93
C GLU A 225 23.79 27.37 26.97
N ILE A 226 22.54 27.00 26.63
CA ILE A 226 22.20 25.84 25.80
C ILE A 226 21.64 26.30 24.43
N LEU A 227 22.07 25.60 23.38
CA LEU A 227 21.46 25.59 22.06
C LEU A 227 20.81 24.24 21.80
N VAL A 228 19.73 24.24 21.03
CA VAL A 228 19.14 23.02 20.47
C VAL A 228 19.52 22.98 19.00
N LEU A 229 20.43 22.08 18.65
CA LEU A 229 20.79 21.80 17.27
C LEU A 229 19.75 20.86 16.67
N ARG A 230 19.24 21.22 15.50
CA ARG A 230 18.27 20.44 14.74
C ARG A 230 18.84 20.09 13.39
N CYS A 231 18.69 18.82 13.02
CA CYS A 231 18.78 18.39 11.65
C CYS A 231 17.39 18.03 11.13
N MET A 232 17.02 18.56 9.97
CA MET A 232 15.78 18.29 9.27
C MET A 232 16.10 17.72 7.89
N ALA A 233 15.56 16.54 7.58
CA ALA A 233 15.52 16.00 6.22
C ALA A 233 14.07 16.02 5.73
N THR A 234 13.84 16.40 4.47
CA THR A 234 12.50 16.40 3.84
C THR A 234 12.57 16.09 2.35
N GLY A 235 11.42 15.75 1.74
CA GLY A 235 11.32 15.50 0.30
C GLY A 235 11.72 14.08 -0.12
N PHE A 236 11.92 13.15 0.82
CA PHE A 236 12.29 11.77 0.51
C PHE A 236 11.06 10.84 0.44
N TYR A 237 11.11 9.82 -0.42
CA TYR A 237 9.96 8.95 -0.71
C TYR A 237 9.88 7.66 0.11
N SER A 238 10.98 7.20 0.71
CA SER A 238 11.02 5.98 1.51
C SER A 238 11.00 6.29 3.00
N LYS A 239 10.28 5.50 3.81
CA LYS A 239 10.40 5.60 5.27
C LYS A 239 11.74 5.08 5.79
N ASP A 240 12.43 4.29 4.97
CA ASP A 240 13.75 3.73 5.27
C ASP A 240 14.84 4.79 5.03
N ILE A 241 14.89 5.79 5.92
CA ILE A 241 15.95 6.81 5.95
C ILE A 241 16.67 6.75 7.29
N VAL A 242 18.00 6.78 7.23
CA VAL A 242 18.84 6.95 8.40
C VAL A 242 19.40 8.36 8.39
N LEU A 243 19.04 9.14 9.41
CA LEU A 243 19.52 10.50 9.60
C LEU A 243 20.55 10.49 10.73
N GLN A 244 21.78 10.94 10.46
CA GLN A 244 22.86 10.92 11.43
C GLN A 244 23.34 12.33 11.74
N ILE A 245 23.28 12.73 13.00
CA ILE A 245 24.02 13.89 13.50
C ILE A 245 25.39 13.40 13.96
N ARG A 246 26.46 13.93 13.35
CA ARG A 246 27.83 13.59 13.71
C ARG A 246 28.48 14.73 14.46
N ARG A 247 29.20 14.43 15.55
CA ARG A 247 30.03 15.37 16.32
C ARG A 247 31.48 14.90 16.28
N ASN A 248 32.35 15.68 15.65
CA ASN A 248 33.77 15.33 15.45
C ASN A 248 33.97 13.92 14.85
N GLY A 249 33.18 13.59 13.82
CA GLY A 249 33.20 12.29 13.15
C GLY A 249 32.44 11.16 13.86
N ARG A 250 32.11 11.29 15.16
CA ARG A 250 31.31 10.30 15.90
C ARG A 250 29.82 10.51 15.65
N VAL A 251 29.07 9.46 15.34
CA VAL A 251 27.61 9.48 15.26
C VAL A 251 27.03 9.62 16.67
N LEU A 252 26.09 10.55 16.85
CA LEU A 252 25.37 10.69 18.12
C LEU A 252 24.31 9.60 18.27
N GLU A 253 24.17 9.12 19.49
CA GLU A 253 23.22 8.07 19.89
C GLU A 253 22.18 8.63 20.89
N PRO A 254 21.09 7.89 21.18
CA PRO A 254 20.13 8.33 22.20
C PRO A 254 20.77 8.64 23.57
N ALA A 255 21.85 7.94 23.93
CA ALA A 255 22.61 8.18 25.16
C ALA A 255 23.28 9.57 25.20
N ASP A 256 23.49 10.20 24.04
CA ASP A 256 24.00 11.57 23.91
C ASP A 256 22.90 12.65 24.05
N GLY A 257 21.67 12.25 24.35
CA GLY A 257 20.50 13.14 24.36
C GLY A 257 19.95 13.44 22.96
N LEU A 258 20.23 12.56 21.98
CA LEU A 258 19.64 12.64 20.66
C LEU A 258 18.16 12.25 20.71
N GLU A 259 17.30 13.15 20.24
CA GLU A 259 15.86 12.95 20.11
C GLU A 259 15.43 13.02 18.64
N THR A 260 14.30 12.40 18.30
CA THR A 260 13.79 12.33 16.92
C THR A 260 12.28 12.47 16.87
N THR A 261 11.76 13.08 15.79
CA THR A 261 10.32 13.11 15.50
C THR A 261 9.81 11.79 14.93
N GLY A 262 10.72 10.88 14.57
CA GLY A 262 10.46 9.82 13.61
C GLY A 262 10.20 10.37 12.20
N VAL A 263 9.93 9.47 11.27
CA VAL A 263 9.51 9.81 9.90
C VAL A 263 8.03 10.20 9.90
N ARG A 264 7.71 11.35 9.30
CA ARG A 264 6.36 11.90 9.19
C ARG A 264 6.02 12.19 7.72
N PRO A 265 4.76 12.03 7.29
CA PRO A 265 4.36 12.36 5.93
C PRO A 265 4.34 13.88 5.70
N ASN A 266 4.57 14.27 4.45
CA ASN A 266 4.25 15.58 3.89
C ASN A 266 2.94 15.49 3.08
N GLU A 267 2.39 16.64 2.70
CA GLU A 267 1.16 16.71 1.87
C GLU A 267 1.41 16.26 0.42
N ASP A 268 2.66 16.33 -0.05
CA ASP A 268 3.09 15.97 -1.40
C ASP A 268 3.50 14.49 -1.55
N GLU A 269 3.04 13.64 -0.63
CA GLU A 269 3.35 12.21 -0.56
C GLU A 269 4.84 11.86 -0.31
N THR A 270 5.69 12.86 -0.07
CA THR A 270 7.04 12.65 0.47
C THR A 270 7.01 12.57 2.00
N PHE A 271 8.18 12.40 2.59
CA PHE A 271 8.35 12.31 4.03
C PHE A 271 9.36 13.34 4.53
N GLN A 272 9.29 13.58 5.83
CA GLN A 272 10.18 14.44 6.57
C GLN A 272 10.58 13.78 7.90
N ARG A 273 11.77 14.11 8.40
CA ARG A 273 12.28 13.66 9.70
C ARG A 273 13.14 14.75 10.32
N ARG A 274 13.00 14.95 11.62
CA ARG A 274 13.80 15.89 12.39
C ARG A 274 14.42 15.23 13.60
N ASP A 275 15.74 15.34 13.70
CA ASP A 275 16.52 14.87 14.84
C ASP A 275 17.16 16.09 15.54
N TRP A 276 17.29 16.04 16.86
CA TRP A 276 17.84 17.17 17.64
C TRP A 276 18.58 16.75 18.88
N VAL A 277 19.48 17.62 19.34
CA VAL A 277 20.28 17.43 20.56
C VAL A 277 20.54 18.79 21.22
N GLU A 278 20.56 18.81 22.55
CA GLU A 278 20.99 19.98 23.32
C GLU A 278 22.52 20.03 23.41
N ILE A 279 23.10 21.20 23.13
CA ILE A 279 24.54 21.45 23.19
C ILE A 279 24.84 22.73 23.95
N LEU A 280 26.01 22.79 24.57
CA LEU A 280 26.46 24.02 25.24
C LEU A 280 26.93 25.05 24.21
N LYS A 281 26.58 26.32 24.39
CA LYS A 281 27.10 27.43 23.56
C LYS A 281 28.62 27.52 23.60
N SER A 282 29.23 27.10 24.70
CA SER A 282 30.68 27.07 24.89
C SER A 282 31.36 25.87 24.24
N ASP A 283 30.61 24.93 23.65
CA ASP A 283 31.16 23.74 23.00
C ASP A 283 31.90 24.14 21.71
N PRO A 284 33.24 24.11 21.66
CA PRO A 284 33.97 24.55 20.47
C PRO A 284 33.68 23.68 19.24
N GLU A 285 33.16 22.47 19.45
CA GLU A 285 32.91 21.50 18.40
C GLU A 285 31.51 21.62 17.76
N PHE A 286 30.65 22.54 18.23
CA PHE A 286 29.31 22.70 17.64
C PHE A 286 29.35 23.07 16.16
N MET A 287 30.37 23.82 15.74
CA MET A 287 30.56 24.21 14.33
C MET A 287 31.01 23.05 13.44
N ARG A 288 31.42 21.92 14.02
CA ARG A 288 31.84 20.69 13.31
C ARG A 288 30.79 19.60 13.37
N MET A 289 29.54 19.97 13.64
CA MET A 289 28.42 19.05 13.59
C MET A 289 27.82 19.00 12.19
N PHE A 290 27.67 17.79 11.66
CA PHE A 290 27.12 17.57 10.32
C PHE A 290 25.87 16.72 10.43
N CYS A 291 24.97 16.92 9.48
CA CYS A 291 23.85 16.02 9.28
C CYS A 291 23.97 15.33 7.94
N VAL A 292 23.94 13.99 7.96
CA VAL A 292 24.09 13.17 6.77
C VAL A 292 22.87 12.25 6.66
N PRO A 293 22.12 12.29 5.54
CA PRO A 293 21.18 11.25 5.20
C PRO A 293 21.99 10.06 4.65
N ASP A 294 21.95 8.93 5.34
CA ASP A 294 22.51 7.69 4.81
C ASP A 294 21.48 7.12 3.82
N ARG A 295 21.83 7.12 2.53
CA ARG A 295 21.00 6.48 1.51
C ARG A 295 21.24 4.98 1.63
N THR A 296 20.30 4.23 2.20
CA THR A 296 20.23 2.78 2.03
C THR A 296 19.67 2.42 0.65
N ILE A 297 20.19 3.06 -0.41
CA ILE A 297 19.96 2.62 -1.78
C ILE A 297 21.20 1.81 -2.12
N ASP A 298 21.00 0.50 -2.23
CA ASP A 298 22.01 -0.45 -2.65
C ASP A 298 22.60 0.02 -3.98
N GLU A 299 23.85 0.48 -3.96
CA GLU A 299 24.63 0.91 -5.13
C GLU A 299 25.07 -0.29 -5.98
N SER A 300 24.49 -1.48 -5.77
CA SER A 300 25.04 -2.76 -6.25
C SER A 300 24.41 -3.32 -7.53
N ASN A 301 23.40 -2.68 -8.13
CA ASN A 301 22.79 -3.17 -9.38
C ASN A 301 22.84 -2.12 -10.52
N GLU A 302 24.05 -1.74 -10.94
CA GLU A 302 24.28 -1.34 -12.33
C GLU A 302 24.32 -2.61 -13.20
N THR A 303 23.19 -3.00 -13.79
CA THR A 303 23.22 -3.91 -14.94
C THR A 303 23.51 -3.09 -16.20
N PRO A 304 24.41 -3.55 -17.10
CA PRO A 304 24.69 -2.85 -18.34
C PRO A 304 23.43 -2.70 -19.19
N ASP A 305 23.30 -1.53 -19.80
CA ASP A 305 22.29 -1.17 -20.77
C ASP A 305 22.39 -2.12 -21.98
N ASP A 306 21.49 -3.11 -22.08
CA ASP A 306 21.44 -3.99 -23.24
C ASP A 306 20.29 -3.58 -24.15
N SER A 307 20.65 -2.68 -25.07
CA SER A 307 19.86 -2.38 -26.25
C SER A 307 19.79 -3.63 -27.16
N SER A 308 18.55 -4.01 -27.50
CA SER A 308 18.14 -4.94 -28.56
C SER A 308 18.12 -6.45 -28.24
N THR A 309 16.91 -7.00 -28.18
CA THR A 309 16.47 -8.12 -29.04
C THR A 309 14.96 -8.27 -28.94
N GLY A 310 14.27 -8.07 -30.07
CA GLY A 310 12.85 -8.40 -30.19
C GLY A 310 12.67 -9.91 -30.35
N VAL A 311 11.71 -10.48 -29.62
CA VAL A 311 10.99 -11.69 -30.02
C VAL A 311 9.54 -11.54 -29.58
N MET A 312 8.63 -11.73 -30.53
CA MET A 312 7.18 -11.78 -30.31
C MET A 312 6.77 -13.03 -29.55
N VAL A 313 5.92 -12.88 -28.54
CA VAL A 313 4.92 -13.90 -28.17
C VAL A 313 3.61 -13.16 -27.86
N GLY A 314 2.70 -13.19 -28.83
CA GLY A 314 1.29 -12.96 -28.57
C GLY A 314 0.65 -14.21 -27.95
N THR A 315 -0.50 -14.01 -27.29
CA THR A 315 -1.69 -14.88 -27.21
C THR A 315 -2.27 -14.99 -25.78
N VAL A 316 -3.38 -14.27 -25.59
CA VAL A 316 -4.64 -14.64 -24.88
C VAL A 316 -4.58 -15.00 -23.40
N VAL A 317 -4.92 -14.04 -22.54
CA VAL A 317 -5.73 -14.27 -21.32
C VAL A 317 -6.69 -13.08 -21.14
N GLY A 318 -7.81 -13.10 -21.86
CA GLY A 318 -8.81 -12.02 -21.81
C GLY A 318 -10.27 -12.46 -21.91
N ILE A 319 -10.56 -13.78 -21.93
CA ILE A 319 -11.92 -14.28 -22.23
C ILE A 319 -12.56 -15.07 -21.08
N VAL A 320 -11.83 -15.52 -20.06
CA VAL A 320 -12.42 -16.44 -19.06
C VAL A 320 -13.22 -15.74 -17.95
N VAL A 321 -12.89 -14.49 -17.60
CA VAL A 321 -13.56 -13.79 -16.47
C VAL A 321 -14.93 -13.21 -16.87
N GLY A 322 -15.10 -12.80 -18.14
CA GLY A 322 -16.38 -12.30 -18.66
C GLY A 322 -17.43 -13.38 -18.88
N ALA A 323 -17.03 -14.55 -19.41
CA ALA A 323 -17.96 -15.66 -19.67
C ALA A 323 -18.46 -16.31 -18.37
N GLY A 324 -17.61 -16.38 -17.33
CA GLY A 324 -17.99 -16.90 -16.01
C GLY A 324 -19.07 -16.05 -15.32
N LEU A 325 -18.94 -14.73 -15.38
CA LEU A 325 -19.94 -13.81 -14.80
C LEU A 325 -21.28 -13.88 -15.55
N ILE A 326 -21.25 -14.00 -16.88
CA ILE A 326 -22.47 -14.14 -17.69
C ILE A 326 -23.15 -15.49 -17.44
N ALA A 327 -22.40 -16.60 -17.34
CA ALA A 327 -22.97 -17.92 -17.05
C ALA A 327 -23.55 -18.00 -15.62
N VAL A 328 -22.92 -17.36 -14.65
CA VAL A 328 -23.43 -17.28 -13.27
C VAL A 328 -24.68 -16.39 -13.20
N LEU A 329 -24.71 -15.24 -13.88
CA LEU A 329 -25.91 -14.40 -14.01
C LEU A 329 -27.05 -15.15 -14.69
N LEU A 330 -26.81 -15.84 -15.81
CA LEU A 330 -27.81 -16.64 -16.52
C LEU A 330 -28.33 -17.80 -15.65
N GLY A 331 -27.46 -18.48 -14.91
CA GLY A 331 -27.85 -19.55 -13.98
C GLY A 331 -28.71 -19.04 -12.80
N VAL A 332 -28.38 -17.86 -12.26
CA VAL A 332 -29.16 -17.21 -11.19
C VAL A 332 -30.52 -16.73 -11.70
N LEU A 333 -30.57 -16.18 -12.92
CA LEU A 333 -31.81 -15.71 -13.56
C LEU A 333 -32.75 -16.87 -13.93
N CYS A 334 -32.22 -18.02 -14.39
CA CYS A 334 -32.99 -19.24 -14.63
C CYS A 334 -33.52 -19.85 -13.31
N LYS A 335 -32.72 -19.86 -12.23
CA LYS A 335 -33.14 -20.40 -10.93
C LYS A 335 -34.20 -19.54 -10.23
N LYS A 336 -34.22 -18.22 -10.51
CA LYS A 336 -35.24 -17.29 -10.02
C LYS A 336 -36.50 -17.21 -10.90
N GLY A 337 -36.57 -17.98 -12.00
CA GLY A 337 -37.75 -18.04 -12.88
C GLY A 337 -38.03 -16.76 -13.68
N ILE A 338 -37.02 -15.89 -13.84
CA ILE A 338 -37.16 -14.61 -14.55
C ILE A 338 -37.06 -14.81 -16.07
N LEU A 339 -36.38 -15.87 -16.51
CA LEU A 339 -36.26 -16.27 -17.92
C LEU A 339 -37.02 -17.59 -18.13
N THR A 340 -38.09 -17.56 -18.93
CA THR A 340 -38.73 -18.77 -19.47
C THR A 340 -38.03 -19.22 -20.76
N PRO A 341 -37.87 -20.53 -21.00
CA PRO A 341 -37.00 -21.04 -22.06
C PRO A 341 -37.66 -20.91 -23.44
N PRO A 342 -36.84 -20.83 -24.50
CA PRO A 342 -37.19 -21.57 -25.70
C PRO A 342 -36.08 -22.55 -26.14
N CYS A 343 -36.54 -23.77 -26.43
CA CYS A 343 -35.98 -24.79 -27.34
C CYS A 343 -34.72 -25.56 -26.87
N GLY A 344 -34.67 -26.89 -26.76
CA GLY A 344 -35.54 -27.98 -27.24
C GLY A 344 -34.98 -28.67 -28.49
N GLY A 345 -34.64 -29.96 -28.38
CA GLY A 345 -34.37 -30.91 -29.49
C GLY A 345 -33.38 -32.02 -29.12
N LYS A 346 -33.80 -33.06 -28.37
CA LYS A 346 -34.30 -34.39 -28.78
C LYS A 346 -33.22 -35.40 -29.25
N GLU A 347 -33.21 -36.54 -28.55
CA GLU A 347 -32.56 -37.82 -28.89
C GLU A 347 -33.03 -38.38 -30.25
N GLY A 348 -32.20 -39.21 -30.89
CA GLY A 348 -32.68 -40.13 -31.92
C GLY A 348 -31.61 -40.91 -32.71
N HIS A 349 -31.40 -42.17 -32.29
CA HIS A 349 -31.10 -43.37 -33.09
C HIS A 349 -29.78 -43.50 -33.88
N GLY A 350 -29.18 -44.70 -33.76
CA GLY A 350 -27.93 -45.09 -34.38
C GLY A 350 -28.07 -45.68 -35.79
N VAL A 351 -26.96 -46.30 -36.24
CA VAL A 351 -26.81 -47.51 -37.09
C VAL A 351 -25.54 -47.39 -37.96
N LEU A 352 -24.70 -48.45 -37.90
CA LEU A 352 -23.66 -48.92 -38.85
C LEU A 352 -22.45 -48.00 -39.11
N ALA A 353 -21.20 -48.46 -39.11
CA ALA A 353 -20.59 -49.80 -39.07
C ALA A 353 -19.23 -49.73 -38.35
#